data_AF-A0A973NJV9-F1
#
_entry.id   AF-A0A973NJV9-F1
#
_cell.length_a   1.000
_cell.length_b   1.000
_cell.length_c   1.000
_cell.angle_alpha   90.00
_cell.angle_beta   90.00
_cell.angle_gamma   90.00
#
_symmetry.space_group_name_H-M   'P 1'
#
loop_
_entity.id
_entity.type
_entity.pdbx_description
1 polymer ?
#
loop_
_entity_poly.entity_id
_entity_poly.type
_entity_poly.pdbx_seq_one_letter_code
_entity_poly.pdbx_strand_id
1 'polypeptide(L)'
;MSSRIRCGARWLDARMVNVSPRGVGLTAAAPPTPGTYVEIRRGAYVIVARVVWTEGLRFGVHTQDPVPIDALTREPDSSQPAAVEGVAEPRIERRRAPRSISAQHQRSRIAGRALEFAFLTILAFSAAFASFGLIKEAFASPLAKVQQALAN
;
A
#
# COMPACT_ATOMS: atom_id res chain seq x y z
N MET A 1 -10.40 19.40 3.99
CA MET A 1 -11.29 18.78 2.99
C MET A 1 -12.43 18.11 3.75
N SER A 2 -13.69 18.30 3.35
CA SER A 2 -14.84 17.77 4.09
C SER A 2 -14.94 16.25 3.93
N SER A 3 -15.43 15.57 4.97
CA SER A 3 -15.59 14.12 5.03
C SER A 3 -16.62 13.75 6.06
N ARG A 4 -17.18 12.54 5.94
CA ARG A 4 -18.00 11.95 7.01
C ARG A 4 -17.30 10.75 7.59
N ILE A 5 -17.37 10.61 8.90
CA ILE A 5 -16.83 9.46 9.62
C ILE A 5 -17.97 8.63 10.19
N ARG A 6 -17.88 7.31 10.08
CA ARG A 6 -18.73 6.37 10.80
C ARG A 6 -17.98 5.83 12.00
N CYS A 7 -18.52 6.03 13.19
CA CYS A 7 -18.04 5.46 14.44
C CYS A 7 -19.12 4.52 14.99
N GLY A 8 -18.95 3.22 14.78
CA GLY A 8 -19.99 2.22 15.06
C GLY A 8 -21.27 2.50 14.28
N ALA A 9 -22.35 2.81 14.99
CA ALA A 9 -23.65 3.14 14.40
C ALA A 9 -23.84 4.64 14.07
N ARG A 10 -22.91 5.52 14.48
CA ARG A 10 -23.07 6.97 14.36
C ARG A 10 -22.27 7.55 13.20
N TRP A 11 -22.88 8.48 12.48
CA TRP A 11 -22.21 9.33 11.50
C TRP A 11 -21.85 10.67 12.14
N LEU A 12 -20.66 11.18 11.83
CA LEU A 12 -20.18 12.48 12.28
C LEU A 12 -19.54 13.19 11.09
N ASP A 13 -19.68 14.51 11.02
CA ASP A 13 -18.97 15.32 10.05
C ASP A 13 -17.55 15.61 10.56
N ALA A 14 -16.58 15.51 9.67
CA ALA A 14 -15.18 15.75 9.98
C ALA A 14 -14.48 16.45 8.82
N ARG A 15 -13.43 17.20 9.12
CA ARG A 15 -12.56 17.83 8.13
C ARG A 15 -11.19 17.18 8.16
N MET A 16 -10.75 16.62 7.04
CA MET A 16 -9.36 16.22 6.85
C MET A 16 -8.46 17.46 6.82
N VAL A 17 -7.46 17.48 7.69
CA VAL A 17 -6.47 18.55 7.84
C VAL A 17 -5.12 18.16 7.24
N ASN A 18 -4.72 16.89 7.34
CA ASN A 18 -3.56 16.36 6.63
C ASN A 18 -3.84 14.93 6.15
N VAL A 19 -3.15 14.53 5.09
CA VAL A 19 -3.29 13.20 4.49
C VAL A 19 -1.90 12.71 4.14
N SER A 20 -1.59 11.49 4.56
CA SER A 20 -0.36 10.78 4.25
C SER A 20 -0.69 9.36 3.76
N PRO A 21 0.26 8.60 3.21
CA PRO A 21 -0.02 7.27 2.69
C PRO A 21 -0.62 6.30 3.72
N ARG A 22 -0.34 6.47 5.02
CA ARG A 22 -0.79 5.55 6.09
C ARG A 22 -1.60 6.22 7.20
N GLY A 23 -1.90 7.50 7.07
CA GLY A 23 -2.53 8.23 8.16
C GLY A 23 -3.21 9.49 7.69
N VAL A 24 -4.26 9.85 8.42
CA VAL A 24 -5.09 11.01 8.13
C VAL A 24 -5.33 11.77 9.43
N GLY A 25 -5.03 13.06 9.42
CA GLY A 25 -5.41 13.98 10.48
C GLY A 25 -6.79 14.55 10.20
N LEU A 26 -7.66 14.50 11.19
CA LEU A 26 -9.05 14.93 11.10
C LEU A 26 -9.39 15.89 12.24
N THR A 27 -10.36 16.75 11.98
CA THR A 27 -11.01 17.58 12.99
C THR A 27 -12.51 17.29 12.99
N ALA A 28 -13.10 17.03 14.15
CA ALA A 28 -14.54 16.83 14.31
C ALA A 28 -15.04 17.48 15.60
N ALA A 29 -16.33 17.83 15.66
CA ALA A 29 -16.94 18.42 16.85
C ALA A 29 -16.92 17.47 18.06
N ALA A 30 -17.05 16.17 17.81
CA ALA A 30 -16.95 15.11 18.82
C ALA A 30 -15.99 14.03 18.29
N PRO A 31 -14.67 14.16 18.53
CA PRO A 31 -13.69 13.21 18.02
C PRO A 31 -13.80 11.87 18.75
N PRO A 32 -13.65 10.74 18.05
CA PRO A 32 -13.67 9.43 18.69
C PRO A 32 -12.45 9.21 19.59
N THR A 33 -12.57 8.28 20.54
CA THR A 33 -11.48 7.94 21.46
C THR A 33 -10.36 7.17 20.76
N PRO A 34 -9.10 7.31 21.21
CA PRO A 34 -8.00 6.49 20.72
C PRO A 34 -8.30 4.99 20.81
N GLY A 35 -7.89 4.24 19.79
CA GLY A 35 -8.16 2.83 19.63
C GLY A 35 -9.44 2.51 18.85
N THR A 36 -10.36 3.48 18.69
CA THR A 36 -11.62 3.29 17.97
C THR A 36 -11.41 3.08 16.48
N TYR A 37 -12.15 2.15 15.89
CA TYR A 37 -12.19 1.95 14.43
C TYR A 37 -13.26 2.85 13.81
N VAL A 38 -12.88 3.54 12.74
CA VAL A 38 -13.75 4.45 12.00
C VAL A 38 -13.70 4.18 10.50
N GLU A 39 -14.82 4.40 9.83
CA GLU A 39 -14.90 4.45 8.38
C GLU A 39 -14.97 5.91 7.93
N ILE A 40 -13.99 6.39 7.18
CA ILE A 40 -13.99 7.74 6.61
C ILE A 40 -14.53 7.64 5.19
N ARG A 41 -15.57 8.42 4.89
CA ARG A 41 -16.18 8.55 3.57
C ARG A 41 -15.91 9.91 2.97
N ARG A 42 -15.43 9.90 1.73
CA ARG A 42 -15.26 11.11 0.91
C ARG A 42 -15.49 10.76 -0.56
N GLY A 43 -16.54 11.30 -1.15
CA GLY A 43 -16.98 10.92 -2.50
C GLY A 43 -17.18 9.42 -2.61
N ALA A 44 -16.57 8.80 -3.62
CA ALA A 44 -16.59 7.35 -3.82
C ALA A 44 -15.64 6.56 -2.89
N TYR A 45 -14.77 7.24 -2.13
CA TYR A 45 -13.75 6.58 -1.32
C TYR A 45 -14.26 6.28 0.09
N VAL A 46 -14.01 5.05 0.53
CA VAL A 46 -14.21 4.58 1.90
C VAL A 46 -12.87 4.10 2.44
N ILE A 47 -12.40 4.74 3.52
CA ILE A 47 -11.12 4.43 4.16
C ILE A 47 -11.43 3.88 5.56
N VAL A 48 -10.97 2.67 5.86
CA VAL A 48 -11.04 2.09 7.21
C VAL A 48 -9.78 2.44 7.97
N ALA A 49 -9.93 2.98 9.18
CA ALA A 49 -8.81 3.46 9.96
C ALA A 49 -9.05 3.30 11.46
N ARG A 50 -7.96 3.29 12.24
CA ARG A 50 -7.98 3.26 13.71
C ARG A 50 -7.48 4.58 14.25
N VAL A 51 -8.19 5.18 15.20
CA VAL A 51 -7.75 6.39 15.90
C VAL A 51 -6.52 6.07 16.72
N VAL A 52 -5.44 6.83 16.53
CA VAL A 52 -4.15 6.64 17.22
C VAL A 52 -3.90 7.68 18.30
N TRP A 53 -4.45 8.89 18.13
CA TRP A 53 -4.39 9.96 19.12
C TRP A 53 -5.59 10.89 18.94
N THR A 54 -5.99 11.55 20.03
CA THR A 54 -7.04 12.57 20.06
C THR A 54 -6.59 13.71 20.96
N GLU A 55 -6.68 14.94 20.48
CA GLU A 55 -6.30 16.17 21.19
C GLU A 55 -7.30 17.29 20.86
N GLY A 56 -8.12 17.65 21.85
CA GLY A 56 -9.20 18.64 21.66
C GLY A 56 -10.19 18.16 20.59
N LEU A 57 -10.35 18.95 19.51
CA LEU A 57 -11.20 18.61 18.36
C LEU A 57 -10.45 17.85 17.25
N ARG A 58 -9.13 17.68 17.39
CA ARG A 58 -8.27 17.03 16.40
C ARG A 58 -7.99 15.60 16.80
N PHE A 59 -7.84 14.74 15.81
CA PHE A 59 -7.46 13.36 16.02
C PHE A 59 -6.73 12.82 14.80
N GLY A 60 -5.81 11.91 15.04
CA GLY A 60 -5.10 11.20 14.00
C GLY A 60 -5.63 9.79 13.87
N VAL A 61 -5.74 9.31 12.64
CA VAL A 61 -6.03 7.91 12.36
C VAL A 61 -4.89 7.26 11.58
N HIS A 62 -4.65 5.98 11.85
CA HIS A 62 -3.82 5.10 11.05
C HIS A 62 -4.71 4.26 10.13
N THR A 63 -4.48 4.29 8.83
CA THR A 63 -5.32 3.60 7.84
C THR A 63 -4.90 2.15 7.70
N GLN A 64 -5.86 1.27 7.38
CA GLN A 64 -5.57 -0.14 7.12
C GLN A 64 -4.83 -0.30 5.78
N ASP A 65 -5.29 0.43 4.76
CA ASP A 65 -4.72 0.43 3.41
C ASP A 65 -4.06 1.76 3.07
N PRO A 66 -3.13 1.78 2.08
CA PRO A 66 -2.56 3.01 1.57
C PRO A 66 -3.64 3.96 1.04
N VAL A 67 -3.56 5.22 1.46
CA VAL A 67 -4.51 6.26 1.06
C VAL A 67 -4.20 6.74 -0.36
N PRO A 68 -5.15 6.72 -1.31
CA PRO A 68 -4.94 7.22 -2.67
C PRO A 68 -5.03 8.76 -2.70
N ILE A 69 -3.96 9.43 -2.27
CA ILE A 69 -3.89 10.89 -2.04
C ILE A 69 -4.34 11.71 -3.27
N ASP A 70 -3.83 11.36 -4.46
CA ASP A 70 -4.15 12.08 -5.70
C ASP A 70 -5.64 12.01 -6.03
N ALA A 71 -6.24 10.84 -5.80
CA ALA A 71 -7.63 10.60 -6.11
C ALA A 71 -8.56 11.30 -5.10
N LEU A 72 -8.19 11.32 -3.82
CA LEU A 72 -8.90 12.07 -2.78
C LEU A 72 -8.87 13.58 -3.02
N THR A 73 -7.81 14.10 -3.64
CA THR A 73 -7.63 15.54 -3.85
C THR A 73 -8.40 16.05 -5.08
N ARG A 74 -8.52 15.22 -6.12
CA ARG A 74 -9.23 15.56 -7.36
C ARG A 74 -10.75 15.42 -7.26
N GLU A 75 -11.25 14.63 -6.31
CA GLU A 75 -12.68 14.41 -6.16
C GLU A 75 -13.40 15.69 -5.68
N PRO A 76 -14.47 16.13 -6.37
CA PRO A 76 -15.28 17.26 -5.92
C PRO A 76 -15.89 16.97 -4.54
N ASP A 77 -16.19 18.02 -3.77
CA ASP A 77 -16.73 17.92 -2.41
C ASP A 77 -18.20 17.45 -2.41
N SER A 78 -18.44 16.21 -2.84
CA SER A 78 -19.75 15.55 -2.89
C SER A 78 -20.15 14.93 -1.55
N SER A 79 -19.61 15.46 -0.45
CA SER A 79 -19.95 15.03 0.91
C SER A 79 -21.38 15.43 1.35
N GLN A 80 -22.15 16.08 0.47
CA GLN A 80 -23.57 16.37 0.67
C GLN A 80 -24.44 15.10 0.65
N PRO A 81 -25.45 15.01 1.53
CA PRO A 81 -26.33 13.86 1.60
C PRO A 81 -27.29 13.85 0.41
N ALA A 82 -27.48 12.68 -0.21
CA ALA A 82 -28.80 12.36 -0.73
C ALA A 82 -29.74 12.30 0.48
N ALA A 83 -30.50 13.38 0.70
CA ALA A 83 -31.54 13.43 1.70
C ALA A 83 -32.64 12.43 1.34
N VAL A 84 -32.82 11.36 2.11
CA VAL A 84 -34.10 10.66 2.25
C VAL A 84 -34.20 10.10 3.66
N GLU A 85 -35.03 10.74 4.47
CA GLU A 85 -35.65 10.17 5.67
C GLU A 85 -36.51 8.95 5.28
N GLY A 86 -36.43 7.85 6.05
CA GLY A 86 -37.59 6.97 6.23
C GLY A 86 -37.84 5.85 5.21
N VAL A 87 -36.86 5.35 4.46
CA VAL A 87 -37.04 4.13 3.66
C VAL A 87 -35.96 3.12 4.01
N ALA A 88 -36.40 1.91 4.39
CA ALA A 88 -35.59 0.75 4.74
C ALA A 88 -34.26 0.73 4.00
N GLU A 89 -33.15 0.71 4.75
CA GLU A 89 -31.83 0.58 4.15
C GLU A 89 -31.87 -0.60 3.17
N PRO A 90 -31.63 -0.41 1.86
CA PRO A 90 -31.37 -1.54 1.00
C PRO A 90 -30.13 -2.15 1.63
N ARG A 91 -30.28 -3.34 2.21
CA ARG A 91 -29.19 -4.17 2.71
C ARG A 91 -28.19 -4.27 1.57
N ILE A 92 -27.20 -3.38 1.54
CA ILE A 92 -26.22 -3.31 0.47
C ILE A 92 -25.52 -4.64 0.52
N GLU A 93 -25.90 -5.50 -0.42
CA GLU A 93 -25.38 -6.83 -0.54
C GLU A 93 -23.90 -6.70 -0.91
N ARG A 94 -23.06 -6.83 0.13
CA ARG A 94 -21.58 -6.78 0.12
C ARG A 94 -20.91 -7.72 -0.90
N ARG A 95 -21.70 -8.47 -1.67
CA ARG A 95 -21.28 -9.43 -2.70
C ARG A 95 -21.22 -8.85 -4.11
N ARG A 96 -21.80 -7.67 -4.40
CA ARG A 96 -21.96 -7.20 -5.79
C ARG A 96 -21.21 -5.92 -6.19
N ALA A 97 -20.48 -5.28 -5.28
CA ALA A 97 -19.55 -4.22 -5.68
C ALA A 97 -18.20 -4.86 -6.04
N PRO A 98 -17.72 -4.76 -7.30
CA PRO A 98 -16.38 -5.20 -7.64
C PRO A 98 -15.40 -4.35 -6.86
N ARG A 99 -14.84 -4.94 -5.80
CA ARG A 99 -13.90 -4.28 -4.90
C ARG A 99 -12.69 -3.81 -5.72
N SER A 100 -12.21 -2.62 -5.42
CA SER A 100 -10.90 -2.06 -5.82
C SER A 100 -9.68 -2.94 -5.47
N ILE A 101 -9.91 -4.13 -4.91
CA ILE A 101 -8.97 -5.22 -4.65
C ILE A 101 -8.11 -5.56 -5.89
N SER A 102 -8.65 -5.42 -7.11
CA SER A 102 -7.90 -5.77 -8.34
C SER A 102 -6.69 -4.86 -8.61
N ALA A 103 -6.80 -3.54 -8.37
CA ALA A 103 -5.74 -2.59 -8.69
C ALA A 103 -4.53 -2.69 -7.73
N GLN A 104 -4.77 -2.99 -6.46
CA GLN A 104 -3.71 -3.10 -5.45
C GLN A 104 -3.00 -4.46 -5.49
N HIS A 105 -3.70 -5.55 -5.82
CA HIS A 105 -3.06 -6.84 -6.10
C HIS A 105 -2.10 -6.76 -7.29
N GLN A 106 -2.41 -5.95 -8.30
CA GLN A 106 -1.55 -5.82 -9.48
C GLN A 106 -0.18 -5.22 -9.14
N ARG A 107 -0.12 -4.24 -8.22
CA ARG A 107 1.15 -3.66 -7.74
C ARG A 107 2.00 -4.66 -6.93
N SER A 108 1.36 -5.46 -6.09
CA SER A 108 2.03 -6.52 -5.34
C SER A 108 2.59 -7.61 -6.26
N ARG A 109 1.87 -7.98 -7.32
CA ARG A 109 2.34 -8.97 -8.31
C ARG A 109 3.53 -8.48 -9.14
N ILE A 110 3.54 -7.20 -9.53
CA ILE A 110 4.67 -6.62 -10.26
C ILE A 110 5.91 -6.55 -9.36
N ALA A 111 5.76 -6.14 -8.09
CA ALA A 111 6.86 -6.12 -7.14
C ALA A 111 7.41 -7.52 -6.83
N GLY A 112 6.53 -8.53 -6.68
CA GLY A 112 6.94 -9.92 -6.47
C GLY A 112 7.74 -10.49 -7.65
N ARG A 113 7.30 -10.22 -8.88
CA ARG A 113 8.04 -10.66 -10.08
C ARG A 113 9.40 -10.00 -10.22
N ALA A 114 9.52 -8.70 -9.89
CA ALA A 114 10.80 -8.01 -9.93
C ALA A 114 11.83 -8.63 -8.97
N LEU A 115 11.39 -9.03 -7.77
CA LEU A 115 12.22 -9.71 -6.77
C LEU A 115 12.69 -11.10 -7.24
N GLU A 116 11.79 -11.87 -7.87
CA GLU A 116 12.12 -13.18 -8.43
C GLU A 116 13.19 -13.07 -9.53
N PHE A 117 13.02 -12.14 -10.47
CA PHE A 117 14.01 -11.89 -11.53
C PHE A 117 15.35 -11.40 -10.97
N ALA A 118 15.34 -10.52 -9.97
CA ALA A 118 16.57 -10.06 -9.32
C ALA A 118 17.32 -11.23 -8.67
N PHE A 119 16.62 -12.09 -7.93
CA PHE A 119 17.21 -13.26 -7.29
C PHE A 119 17.81 -14.24 -8.30
N LEU A 120 17.08 -14.59 -9.36
CA LEU A 120 17.57 -15.47 -10.43
C LEU A 120 18.78 -14.88 -11.15
N THR A 121 18.79 -13.56 -11.37
CA THR A 121 19.91 -12.88 -12.04
C THR A 121 21.17 -12.93 -11.17
N ILE A 122 21.05 -12.64 -9.87
CA ILE A 122 22.17 -12.71 -8.93
C ILE A 122 22.72 -14.14 -8.84
N LEU A 123 21.84 -15.14 -8.75
CA LEU A 123 22.23 -16.55 -8.68
C LEU A 123 22.98 -17.00 -9.93
N ALA A 124 22.46 -16.67 -11.12
CA ALA A 124 23.08 -17.00 -12.39
C ALA A 124 24.45 -16.32 -12.54
N PHE A 125 24.56 -15.04 -12.16
CA PHE A 125 25.81 -14.30 -12.23
C PHE A 125 26.85 -14.87 -11.28
N SER A 126 26.45 -15.24 -10.05
CA SER A 126 27.32 -15.88 -9.08
C SER A 126 27.85 -17.24 -9.57
N ALA A 127 26.98 -18.07 -10.15
CA ALA A 127 27.37 -19.36 -10.72
C ALA A 127 28.33 -19.21 -11.92
N ALA A 128 28.05 -18.25 -12.81
CA ALA A 128 28.91 -17.95 -13.95
C ALA A 128 30.30 -17.46 -13.49
N PHE A 129 30.34 -16.57 -12.50
CA PHE A 129 31.59 -16.05 -11.95
C PHE A 129 32.44 -17.14 -11.29
N ALA A 130 31.82 -18.02 -10.49
CA ALA A 130 32.50 -19.17 -9.89
C ALA A 130 33.04 -20.14 -10.96
N SER A 131 32.23 -20.44 -11.97
CA SER A 131 32.63 -21.31 -13.09
C SER A 131 33.82 -20.74 -13.87
N PHE A 132 33.83 -19.43 -14.12
CA PHE A 132 34.94 -18.75 -14.78
C PHE A 132 36.25 -18.87 -14.00
N GLY A 133 36.20 -18.71 -12.67
CA GLY A 133 37.36 -18.90 -11.79
C GLY A 133 37.93 -20.31 -11.88
N LEU A 134 37.06 -21.33 -11.76
CA LEU A 134 37.45 -22.74 -11.84
C LEU A 134 38.08 -23.11 -13.19
N ILE A 135 37.51 -22.61 -14.29
CA ILE A 135 38.07 -22.81 -15.64
C ILE A 135 39.46 -22.17 -15.73
N LYS A 136 39.62 -20.94 -15.24
CA LYS A 136 40.90 -20.22 -15.32
C LYS A 136 42.00 -20.97 -14.57
N GLU A 137 41.70 -21.50 -13.38
CA GLU A 137 42.64 -22.33 -12.61
C GLU A 137 42.92 -23.68 -13.28
N ALA A 138 41.89 -24.35 -13.80
CA ALA A 138 42.02 -25.64 -14.47
C ALA A 138 42.90 -25.56 -15.73
N PHE A 139 42.84 -24.45 -16.48
CA PHE A 139 43.67 -24.25 -17.67
C PHE A 139 45.06 -23.67 -17.37
N ALA A 140 45.26 -22.97 -16.25
CA ALA A 140 46.55 -22.38 -15.90
C ALA A 140 47.65 -23.44 -15.67
N SER A 141 47.32 -24.54 -14.99
CA SER A 141 48.28 -25.62 -14.70
C SER A 141 48.85 -26.32 -15.96
N PRO A 142 48.03 -26.78 -16.93
CA PRO A 142 48.54 -27.43 -18.13
C PRO A 142 49.30 -26.45 -19.05
N LEU A 143 48.87 -25.18 -19.17
CA LEU A 143 49.56 -24.19 -19.98
C LEU A 143 50.96 -23.89 -19.45
N ALA A 144 51.12 -23.78 -18.13
CA ALA A 144 52.44 -23.60 -17.50
C ALA A 144 53.38 -24.78 -17.81
N LYS A 145 52.87 -26.01 -17.82
CA LYS A 145 53.68 -27.21 -18.16
C LYS A 145 54.13 -27.21 -19.62
N VAL A 146 53.25 -26.82 -20.56
CA VAL A 146 53.61 -26.70 -21.99
C VAL A 146 54.66 -25.61 -22.21
N GLN A 147 54.52 -24.47 -21.52
CA GLN A 147 55.46 -23.36 -21.65
C GLN A 147 56.86 -23.71 -21.12
N GLN A 148 56.95 -24.50 -20.03
CA GLN A 148 58.22 -25.03 -19.55
C GLN A 148 58.87 -26.03 -20.51
N ALA A 149 58.06 -26.87 -21.19
CA ALA A 149 58.58 -27.86 -22.14
C ALA A 149 59.10 -27.23 -23.44
N LEU A 150 58.57 -26.07 -23.84
CA LEU A 150 59.01 -25.30 -25.02
C LEU A 150 60.17 -24.34 -24.72
N ALA A 151 60.47 -24.09 -23.44
CA ALA A 151 61.56 -23.21 -23.01
C ALA A 151 62.91 -23.95 -22.83
N ASN A 152 62.91 -25.28 -22.99
CA ASN A 152 64.10 -26.14 -23.11
C ASN A 152 64.33 -26.50 -24.58
#